data_AF-A0A8J4MMX6-F1
#
_entry.id   AF-A0A8J4MMX6-F1
#
_cell.length_a   1.000
_cell.length_b   1.000
_cell.length_c   1.000
_cell.angle_alpha   90.00
_cell.angle_beta   90.00
_cell.angle_gamma   90.00
#
_symmetry.space_group_name_H-M   'P 1'
#
loop_
_entity.id
_entity.type
_entity.pdbx_description
1 polymer ?
#
loop_
_entity_poly.entity_id
_entity_poly.type
_entity_poly.pdbx_seq_one_letter_code
_entity_poly.pdbx_strand_id
1 'polypeptide(L)'
;PDGLLPKEDPGWDPNTSAGLEKVKIYQMLILYGIQNGVEKPKNLTKLYEVKQGEKEAPSAFYERLCEVARKWTDLNPEDESNRMLFNMLFIAQSAPDIRRKLQKVEGADGMMISQLMSIACKVYNNREEVEEKEKRNRARLQVSLQAPI
;
A
#
# COMPACT_ATOMS: atom_id res chain seq x y z
N PRO A 1 26.91 -2.14 -32.00
CA PRO A 1 25.70 -1.79 -31.22
C PRO A 1 24.53 -1.31 -32.09
N ASP A 2 24.80 -0.47 -33.11
CA ASP A 2 23.78 0.24 -33.91
C ASP A 2 22.90 -0.60 -34.86
N GLY A 3 23.13 -1.91 -34.96
CA GLY A 3 22.34 -2.80 -35.84
C GLY A 3 21.26 -3.63 -35.15
N LEU A 4 21.11 -3.53 -33.83
CA LEU A 4 20.18 -4.38 -33.04
C LEU A 4 18.94 -3.64 -32.53
N LEU A 5 18.90 -2.31 -32.65
CA LEU A 5 17.75 -1.45 -32.32
C LEU A 5 17.52 -0.45 -33.48
N PRO A 6 17.17 -0.94 -34.68
CA PRO A 6 16.98 -0.10 -35.84
C PRO A 6 15.77 0.82 -35.65
N LYS A 7 15.88 2.07 -36.12
CA LYS A 7 14.77 3.05 -36.10
C LYS A 7 13.83 2.93 -37.31
N GLU A 8 14.34 2.33 -38.38
CA GLU A 8 13.62 2.06 -39.63
C GLU A 8 13.56 0.54 -39.84
N ASP A 9 12.79 0.09 -40.83
CA ASP A 9 12.70 -1.33 -41.14
C ASP A 9 14.08 -1.89 -41.54
N PRO A 10 14.64 -2.84 -40.77
CA PRO A 10 15.96 -3.38 -41.05
C PRO A 10 15.97 -4.46 -42.14
N GLY A 11 14.80 -4.85 -42.67
CA GLY A 11 14.69 -5.87 -43.71
C GLY A 11 15.12 -7.27 -43.26
N TRP A 12 14.99 -7.60 -41.96
CA TRP A 12 15.35 -8.92 -41.45
C TRP A 12 14.36 -9.99 -41.94
N ASP A 13 14.86 -11.00 -42.67
CA ASP A 13 14.05 -12.14 -43.08
C ASP A 13 13.91 -13.17 -41.94
N PRO A 14 12.72 -13.32 -41.33
CA PRO A 14 12.50 -14.24 -40.22
C PRO A 14 12.62 -15.72 -40.62
N ASN A 15 12.62 -16.04 -41.92
CA ASN A 15 12.76 -17.40 -42.42
C ASN A 15 14.22 -17.88 -42.46
N THR A 16 15.18 -16.97 -42.24
CA THR A 16 16.60 -17.32 -42.13
C THR A 16 17.01 -17.41 -40.65
N SER A 17 17.93 -18.31 -40.32
CA SER A 17 18.43 -18.44 -38.94
C SER A 17 19.01 -17.12 -38.41
N ALA A 18 19.74 -16.39 -39.26
CA ALA A 18 20.35 -15.10 -38.89
C ALA A 18 19.31 -13.98 -38.71
N GLY A 19 18.26 -13.93 -39.53
CA GLY A 19 17.19 -12.95 -39.38
C GLY A 19 16.32 -13.23 -38.15
N LEU A 20 16.00 -14.50 -37.88
CA LEU A 20 15.27 -14.90 -36.69
C LEU A 20 16.02 -14.56 -35.38
N GLU A 21 17.33 -14.75 -35.34
CA GLU A 21 18.17 -14.39 -34.20
C GLU A 21 18.12 -12.88 -33.91
N LYS A 22 18.23 -12.05 -34.95
CA LYS A 22 18.12 -10.59 -34.82
C LYS A 22 16.75 -10.16 -34.32
N VAL A 23 15.67 -10.76 -34.82
CA VAL A 23 14.29 -10.52 -34.34
C VAL A 23 14.17 -10.84 -32.85
N LYS A 24 14.69 -11.98 -32.39
CA LYS A 24 14.65 -12.38 -30.97
C LYS A 24 15.42 -11.40 -30.09
N ILE A 25 16.61 -11.00 -30.51
CA ILE A 25 17.44 -10.03 -29.77
C ILE A 25 16.73 -8.67 -29.70
N TYR A 26 16.15 -8.21 -30.81
CA TYR A 26 15.39 -6.96 -30.84
C TYR A 26 14.20 -7.00 -29.88
N GLN A 27 13.40 -8.07 -29.91
CA GLN A 27 12.28 -8.24 -28.97
C GLN A 27 12.74 -8.21 -27.50
N MET A 28 13.85 -8.88 -27.19
CA MET A 28 14.43 -8.87 -25.84
C MET A 28 14.87 -7.46 -25.43
N LEU A 29 15.52 -6.71 -26.32
CA LEU A 29 15.97 -5.35 -26.06
C LEU A 29 14.79 -4.37 -25.92
N ILE A 30 13.71 -4.54 -26.69
CA ILE A 30 12.48 -3.77 -26.54
C ILE A 30 11.82 -4.06 -25.19
N LEU A 31 11.69 -5.33 -24.80
CA LEU A 31 11.16 -5.70 -23.49
C LEU A 31 11.99 -5.12 -22.35
N TYR A 32 13.32 -5.23 -22.47
CA TYR A 32 14.25 -4.65 -21.50
C TYR A 32 14.11 -3.13 -21.43
N GLY A 33 14.03 -2.44 -22.56
CA GLY A 33 13.83 -0.99 -22.63
C GLY A 33 12.47 -0.54 -22.09
N ILE A 34 11.41 -1.32 -22.28
CA ILE A 34 10.10 -1.06 -21.68
C ILE A 34 10.14 -1.25 -20.15
N GLN A 35 10.85 -2.27 -19.69
CA GLN A 35 10.97 -2.59 -18.26
C GLN A 35 11.86 -1.60 -17.49
N ASN A 36 12.91 -1.06 -18.14
CA ASN A 36 13.98 -0.30 -17.46
C ASN A 36 14.16 1.13 -17.99
N GLY A 37 13.63 1.47 -19.16
CA GLY A 37 13.90 2.74 -19.86
C GLY A 37 13.03 3.92 -19.43
N VAL A 38 12.00 3.67 -18.62
CA VAL A 38 11.20 4.72 -17.97
C VAL A 38 11.53 4.68 -16.48
N GLU A 39 12.25 5.68 -15.97
CA GLU A 39 12.26 5.93 -14.53
C GLU A 39 10.80 6.00 -14.07
N LYS A 40 10.43 5.25 -13.03
CA LYS A 40 9.08 5.28 -12.48
C LYS A 40 9.02 6.20 -11.25
N PRO A 41 8.96 7.54 -11.39
CA PRO A 41 8.38 8.37 -10.35
C PRO A 41 6.87 8.33 -10.55
N LYS A 42 6.24 7.19 -10.32
CA LYS A 42 4.79 7.15 -10.40
C LYS A 42 4.22 7.66 -9.07
N ASN A 43 3.12 8.37 -9.22
CA ASN A 43 2.54 9.36 -8.31
C ASN A 43 2.68 9.08 -6.78
N LEU A 44 3.70 9.67 -6.14
CA LEU A 44 3.83 9.65 -4.68
C LEU A 44 2.67 10.34 -3.96
N THR A 45 2.03 11.33 -4.59
CA THR A 45 0.84 11.99 -4.03
C THR A 45 -0.27 10.98 -3.76
N LYS A 46 -0.46 9.98 -4.62
CA LYS A 46 -1.44 8.89 -4.39
C LYS A 46 -1.13 8.09 -3.13
N LEU A 47 0.15 7.86 -2.84
CA LEU A 47 0.59 7.19 -1.63
C LEU A 47 0.31 8.04 -0.39
N TYR A 48 0.59 9.35 -0.45
CA TYR A 48 0.35 10.29 0.66
C TYR A 48 -1.14 10.59 0.93
N GLU A 49 -1.99 10.45 -0.10
CA GLU A 49 -3.46 10.59 -0.02
C GLU A 49 -4.14 9.45 0.75
N VAL A 50 -3.50 8.28 0.88
CA VAL A 50 -4.08 7.16 1.62
C VAL A 50 -4.27 7.56 3.08
N LYS A 51 -5.49 7.40 3.61
CA LYS A 51 -5.83 7.63 5.02
C LYS A 51 -6.71 6.50 5.50
N GLN A 52 -6.51 6.06 6.73
CA GLN A 52 -7.38 5.07 7.37
C GLN A 52 -8.77 5.69 7.58
N GLY A 53 -9.80 5.01 7.07
CA GLY A 53 -11.19 5.36 7.34
C GLY A 53 -11.57 5.10 8.80
N GLU A 54 -12.59 5.79 9.31
CA GLU A 54 -12.97 5.67 10.72
C GLU A 54 -13.34 4.24 11.15
N LYS A 55 -13.98 3.47 10.27
CA LYS A 55 -14.40 2.07 10.51
C LYS A 55 -13.54 1.06 9.75
N GLU A 56 -12.42 1.53 9.19
CA GLU A 56 -11.50 0.66 8.46
C GLU A 56 -10.55 0.00 9.45
N ALA A 57 -10.53 -1.34 9.45
CA ALA A 57 -9.60 -2.09 10.28
C ALA A 57 -8.14 -1.71 9.93
N PRO A 58 -7.23 -1.61 10.93
CA PRO A 58 -5.83 -1.24 10.68
C PRO A 58 -5.11 -2.14 9.66
N SER A 59 -5.44 -3.43 9.62
CA SER A 59 -4.88 -4.38 8.65
C SER A 59 -5.30 -4.07 7.22
N ALA A 60 -6.60 -3.84 6.98
CA ALA A 60 -7.13 -3.49 5.67
C ALA A 60 -6.55 -2.16 5.16
N PHE A 61 -6.39 -1.19 6.06
CA PHE A 61 -5.73 0.08 5.74
C PHE A 61 -4.26 -0.13 5.30
N TYR A 62 -3.49 -0.92 6.05
CA TYR A 62 -2.09 -1.18 5.69
C TYR A 62 -1.96 -1.96 4.38
N GLU A 63 -2.85 -2.92 4.13
CA GLU A 63 -2.91 -3.66 2.86
C GLU A 63 -3.16 -2.69 1.70
N ARG A 64 -4.15 -1.80 1.82
CA ARG A 64 -4.43 -0.77 0.82
C ARG A 64 -3.26 0.18 0.60
N LEU A 65 -2.53 0.55 1.65
CA LEU A 65 -1.31 1.36 1.55
C LEU A 65 -0.23 0.62 0.73
N CYS A 66 -0.02 -0.67 0.99
CA CYS A 66 0.90 -1.52 0.25
C CYS A 66 0.49 -1.67 -1.22
N GLU A 67 -0.79 -1.89 -1.50
CA GLU A 67 -1.34 -1.97 -2.86
C GLU A 67 -1.13 -0.67 -3.64
N VAL A 68 -1.39 0.48 -3.01
CA VAL A 68 -1.18 1.80 -3.63
C VAL A 68 0.28 2.01 -3.93
N ALA A 69 1.19 1.63 -3.02
CA ALA A 69 2.63 1.72 -3.29
C ALA A 69 3.03 0.82 -4.47
N ARG A 70 2.66 -0.47 -4.48
CA ARG A 70 2.99 -1.38 -5.59
C ARG A 70 2.41 -0.92 -6.94
N LYS A 71 1.22 -0.30 -6.92
CA LYS A 71 0.53 0.16 -8.13
C LYS A 71 1.09 1.47 -8.66
N TRP A 72 1.40 2.39 -7.76
CA TRP A 72 1.69 3.77 -8.12
C TRP A 72 3.11 4.19 -7.88
N THR A 73 3.97 3.44 -7.20
CA THR A 73 5.36 3.84 -6.91
C THR A 73 6.31 2.66 -7.14
N ASP A 74 7.61 2.90 -7.03
CA ASP A 74 8.64 1.83 -7.00
C ASP A 74 8.95 1.33 -5.59
N LEU A 75 8.28 1.88 -4.57
CA LEU A 75 8.52 1.51 -3.18
C LEU A 75 7.90 0.14 -2.93
N ASN A 76 8.76 -0.87 -2.76
CA ASN A 76 8.33 -2.18 -2.34
C ASN A 76 8.11 -2.22 -0.81
N PRO A 77 6.89 -2.46 -0.31
CA PRO A 77 6.62 -2.57 1.13
C PRO A 77 7.27 -3.79 1.80
N GLU A 78 7.72 -4.78 1.03
CA GLU A 78 8.41 -5.97 1.54
C GLU A 78 9.92 -5.78 1.61
N ASP A 79 10.43 -4.69 1.04
CA ASP A 79 11.85 -4.35 1.12
C ASP A 79 12.15 -3.70 2.48
N GLU A 80 13.12 -4.28 3.19
CA GLU A 80 13.60 -3.82 4.48
C GLU A 80 14.06 -2.35 4.43
N SER A 81 14.64 -1.90 3.31
CA SER A 81 15.07 -0.51 3.11
C SER A 81 13.90 0.48 3.13
N ASN A 82 12.70 0.04 2.78
CA ASN A 82 11.48 0.86 2.78
C ASN A 82 10.69 0.76 4.09
N ARG A 83 11.03 -0.17 5.00
CA ARG A 83 10.24 -0.45 6.22
C ARG A 83 9.95 0.81 7.04
N MET A 84 10.99 1.62 7.30
CA MET A 84 10.86 2.84 8.09
C MET A 84 9.86 3.82 7.47
N LEU A 85 9.89 3.98 6.14
CA LEU A 85 8.95 4.83 5.41
C LEU A 85 7.51 4.31 5.54
N PHE A 86 7.28 3.02 5.36
CA PHE A 86 5.94 2.44 5.50
C PHE A 86 5.41 2.51 6.93
N ASN A 87 6.28 2.37 7.93
CA ASN A 87 5.91 2.59 9.33
C ASN A 87 5.49 4.04 9.58
N MET A 88 6.27 5.02 9.10
CA MET A 88 5.93 6.44 9.21
C MET A 88 4.61 6.76 8.51
N LEU A 89 4.40 6.23 7.30
CA LEU A 89 3.14 6.39 6.56
C LEU A 89 1.96 5.79 7.34
N PHE A 90 2.08 4.54 7.79
CA PHE A 90 1.06 3.88 8.62
C PHE A 90 0.69 4.74 9.83
N ILE A 91 1.68 5.21 10.60
CA ILE A 91 1.46 6.06 11.78
C ILE A 91 0.77 7.38 11.39
N ALA A 92 1.29 8.10 10.40
CA ALA A 92 0.81 9.44 10.03
C ALA A 92 -0.58 9.41 9.36
N GLN A 93 -0.90 8.33 8.67
CA GLN A 93 -2.13 8.17 7.89
C GLN A 93 -3.21 7.35 8.61
N SER A 94 -2.90 6.74 9.76
CA SER A 94 -3.87 6.12 10.66
C SER A 94 -4.93 7.12 11.18
N ALA A 95 -6.04 6.55 11.64
CA ALA A 95 -7.13 7.29 12.29
C ALA A 95 -6.61 8.10 13.50
N PRO A 96 -7.22 9.24 13.85
CA PRO A 96 -6.63 10.20 14.79
C PRO A 96 -6.28 9.64 16.18
N ASP A 97 -7.07 8.72 16.71
CA ASP A 97 -6.88 8.04 17.99
C ASP A 97 -5.75 7.00 17.93
N ILE A 98 -5.72 6.18 16.87
CA ILE A 98 -4.65 5.21 16.59
C ILE A 98 -3.32 5.94 16.38
N ARG A 99 -3.29 6.98 15.53
CA ARG A 99 -2.12 7.83 15.30
C ARG A 99 -1.57 8.39 16.60
N ARG A 100 -2.45 8.98 17.44
CA ARG A 100 -2.07 9.51 18.76
C ARG A 100 -1.48 8.45 19.67
N LYS A 101 -1.95 7.19 19.59
CA LYS A 101 -1.40 6.09 20.37
C LYS A 101 -0.02 5.66 19.86
N LEU A 102 0.13 5.51 18.55
CA LEU A 102 1.38 5.08 17.91
C LEU A 102 2.50 6.12 18.07
N GLN A 103 2.18 7.42 17.97
CA GLN A 103 3.15 8.50 18.16
C GLN A 103 3.73 8.59 19.58
N LYS A 104 3.09 7.97 20.59
CA LYS A 104 3.60 7.91 21.97
C LYS A 104 4.58 6.75 22.20
N VAL A 105 4.73 5.87 21.22
CA VAL A 105 5.63 4.73 21.30
C VAL A 105 7.00 5.19 20.83
N GLU A 106 7.99 5.11 21.70
CA GLU A 106 9.37 5.49 21.38
C GLU A 106 9.94 4.55 20.31
N GLY A 107 10.53 5.12 19.25
CA GLY A 107 11.10 4.36 18.13
C GLY A 107 10.07 3.61 17.28
N ALA A 108 8.80 4.04 17.26
CA ALA A 108 7.73 3.38 16.51
C ALA A 108 8.04 3.20 15.01
N ASP A 109 8.72 4.16 14.39
CA ASP A 109 9.18 4.13 12.99
C ASP A 109 10.20 3.02 12.70
N GLY A 110 10.96 2.59 13.72
CA GLY A 110 11.92 1.48 13.64
C GLY A 110 11.34 0.10 13.98
N MET A 111 10.09 0.00 14.42
CA MET A 111 9.48 -1.26 14.84
C MET A 111 9.13 -2.18 13.67
N MET A 112 8.86 -3.45 13.96
CA MET A 112 8.22 -4.33 12.99
C MET A 112 6.78 -3.88 12.77
N ILE A 113 6.30 -3.94 11.52
CA ILE A 113 4.92 -3.59 11.20
C ILE A 113 3.91 -4.41 12.02
N SER A 114 4.21 -5.67 12.33
CA SER A 114 3.37 -6.52 13.18
C SER A 114 3.17 -5.97 14.60
N GLN A 115 4.19 -5.30 15.15
CA GLN A 115 4.12 -4.66 16.47
C GLN A 115 3.22 -3.42 16.42
N LEU A 116 3.41 -2.57 15.41
CA LEU A 116 2.55 -1.40 15.18
C LEU A 116 1.10 -1.83 14.92
N MET A 117 0.90 -2.87 14.12
CA MET A 117 -0.40 -3.46 13.84
C MET A 117 -1.09 -3.96 15.10
N SER A 118 -0.38 -4.65 15.99
CA SER A 118 -0.92 -5.11 17.27
C SER A 118 -1.45 -3.95 18.13
N ILE A 119 -0.71 -2.83 18.17
CA ILE A 119 -1.12 -1.64 18.93
C ILE A 119 -2.34 -0.99 18.29
N ALA A 120 -2.33 -0.82 16.96
CA ALA A 120 -3.43 -0.23 16.22
C ALA A 120 -4.73 -1.03 16.37
N CYS A 121 -4.65 -2.36 16.23
CA CYS A 121 -5.81 -3.25 16.39
C CYS A 121 -6.39 -3.19 17.81
N LYS A 122 -5.55 -3.08 18.85
CA LYS A 122 -6.05 -2.90 20.24
C LYS A 122 -6.86 -1.62 20.39
N VAL A 123 -6.38 -0.50 19.82
CA VAL A 123 -7.11 0.78 19.88
C VAL A 123 -8.43 0.69 19.10
N TYR A 124 -8.39 0.12 17.90
CA TYR A 124 -9.56 -0.09 17.06
C TYR A 124 -10.64 -0.95 17.75
N ASN A 125 -10.26 -2.10 18.31
CA ASN A 125 -11.20 -2.99 18.98
C ASN A 125 -11.81 -2.35 20.23
N ASN A 126 -11.02 -1.59 20.99
CA ASN A 126 -11.54 -0.86 22.15
C ASN A 126 -12.62 0.16 21.76
N ARG A 127 -12.52 0.78 20.58
CA ARG A 127 -13.55 1.67 20.06
C ARG A 127 -14.85 0.93 19.80
N GLU A 128 -14.79 -0.19 19.08
CA GLU A 128 -15.96 -1.02 18.76
C GLU A 128 -16.67 -1.50 20.04
N GLU A 129 -15.90 -1.93 21.05
CA GLU A 129 -16.46 -2.35 22.34
C GLU A 129 -17.19 -1.21 23.08
N VAL A 130 -16.64 0.00 23.05
CA VAL A 130 -17.26 1.18 23.68
C VAL A 130 -18.53 1.57 22.93
N GLU A 131 -18.50 1.63 21.60
CA GLU A 131 -19.68 1.95 20.78
C GLU A 131 -20.81 0.93 20.99
N GLU A 132 -20.50 -0.37 21.07
CA GLU A 132 -21.48 -1.42 21.33
C GLU A 132 -22.06 -1.35 22.74
N LYS A 133 -21.24 -1.07 23.76
CA LYS A 133 -21.73 -0.84 25.13
C LYS A 133 -22.67 0.36 25.20
N GLU A 134 -22.33 1.46 24.53
CA GLU A 134 -23.20 2.62 24.49
C GLU A 134 -24.52 2.35 23.77
N LYS A 135 -24.51 1.64 22.63
CA LYS A 135 -25.74 1.24 21.93
C LYS A 135 -26.63 0.38 22.83
N ARG A 136 -26.05 -0.60 23.54
CA ARG A 136 -26.78 -1.44 24.51
C ARG A 136 -27.38 -0.61 25.64
N ASN A 137 -26.64 0.36 26.18
CA ASN A 137 -27.13 1.24 27.25
C ASN A 137 -28.26 2.15 26.75
N ARG A 138 -28.13 2.72 25.55
CA ARG A 138 -29.20 3.52 24.92
C ARG A 138 -30.47 2.70 24.70
N ALA A 139 -30.33 1.47 24.19
CA ALA A 139 -31.46 0.56 24.01
C ALA A 139 -32.14 0.20 25.35
N ARG A 140 -31.37 -0.07 26.40
CA ARG A 140 -31.91 -0.32 27.74
C ARG A 140 -32.69 0.87 28.30
N LEU A 141 -32.13 2.08 28.18
CA LEU A 141 -32.80 3.31 28.63
C LEU A 141 -34.11 3.55 27.87
N GLN A 142 -34.15 3.30 26.56
CA GLN A 142 -35.40 3.41 25.78
C GLN A 142 -36.47 2.40 26.22
N VAL A 143 -36.08 1.15 26.50
CA VAL A 143 -37.01 0.12 27.00
C VAL A 143 -37.56 0.50 28.37
N SER A 144 -36.73 1.03 29.27
CA SER A 144 -37.15 1.46 30.61
C SER A 144 -38.12 2.65 30.60
N LEU A 145 -38.06 3.52 29.58
CA LEU A 145 -38.98 4.66 29.42
C LEU A 145 -40.34 4.26 28.83
N GLN A 146 -40.46 3.07 28.23
CA GLN A 146 -41.69 2.57 27.60
C GLN A 146 -42.44 1.54 28.47
N ALA A 147 -41.95 1.22 29.67
CA ALA A 147 -42.63 0.30 30.59
C ALA A 147 -43.89 0.96 31.19
N PRO A 148 -45.06 0.28 31.23
CA PRO A 148 -46.26 0.83 31.86
C PRO A 148 -46.06 0.96 33.38
N ILE A 149 -46.64 2.01 33.96
CA ILE A 149 -46.69 2.29 35.41
C ILE A 149 -47.47 1.19 36.13
#